data_AF-A0A256IGF7-F1
#
_entry.id   AF-A0A256IGF7-F1
#
_cell.length_a   1.000
_cell.length_b   1.000
_cell.length_c   1.000
_cell.angle_alpha   90.00
_cell.angle_beta   90.00
_cell.angle_gamma   90.00
#
_symmetry.space_group_name_H-M   'P 1'
#
loop_
_entity.id
_entity.type
_entity.pdbx_description
1 polymer ?
#
loop_
_entity_poly.entity_id
_entity_poly.type
_entity_poly.pdbx_seq_one_letter_code
_entity_poly.pdbx_strand_id
1 'polypeptide(L)'
;MKRSRRDLLWRAGAAGIALGTTATAGCLDVAAGDGPQGPEGTPETLSCPDEAFVRIEAPFDGSVEPRTVETAGGEATTLELSAEGTAETYGQSLRLVLRNTGEASAATRGEHAYSIQRRTGEGWLDVRGSTTGEAATLPREDDTLGPGDTYSWAIDLEESAIADAVPDRELDVCPPLGSGPHRFVYWGIVDAPPVGVEFELVG
;
A
#
# COMPACT_ATOMS: atom_id res chain seq x y z
N MET A 1 -35.86 61.69 35.40
CA MET A 1 -36.62 60.56 35.98
C MET A 1 -35.59 59.56 36.54
N LYS A 2 -35.24 59.65 37.85
CA LYS A 2 -35.49 58.66 38.94
C LYS A 2 -35.18 57.22 38.49
N ARG A 3 -34.13 56.49 38.94
CA ARG A 3 -33.54 56.09 40.25
C ARG A 3 -32.20 55.35 39.94
N SER A 4 -31.20 55.09 40.79
CA SER A 4 -30.86 55.33 42.19
C SER A 4 -29.34 55.07 42.34
N ARG A 5 -28.67 55.80 43.24
CA ARG A 5 -27.32 55.51 43.78
C ARG A 5 -27.43 54.55 44.97
N ARG A 6 -26.25 54.02 45.41
CA ARG A 6 -25.95 53.32 46.69
C ARG A 6 -26.26 51.83 46.69
N ASP A 7 -25.48 50.90 47.23
CA ASP A 7 -24.30 50.86 48.12
C ASP A 7 -23.95 49.34 48.11
N LEU A 8 -22.73 48.83 48.00
CA LEU A 8 -21.84 48.51 49.13
C LEU A 8 -20.61 47.78 48.58
N LEU A 9 -19.47 48.45 48.63
CA LEU A 9 -18.16 47.80 48.73
C LEU A 9 -17.88 47.61 50.22
N TRP A 10 -17.74 46.37 50.70
CA TRP A 10 -16.75 46.08 51.74
C TRP A 10 -16.50 44.60 52.02
N ARG A 11 -15.19 44.28 52.02
CA ARG A 11 -14.43 43.38 52.93
C ARG A 11 -14.81 41.89 52.94
N ALA A 12 -13.90 40.96 53.16
CA ALA A 12 -12.44 40.86 53.15
C ALA A 12 -12.15 39.38 53.45
N GLY A 13 -11.07 38.84 52.91
CA GLY A 13 -10.26 37.86 53.65
C GLY A 13 -10.32 36.40 53.21
N ALA A 14 -9.14 35.79 53.40
CA ALA A 14 -8.78 34.37 53.42
C ALA A 14 -8.61 33.71 52.03
N ALA A 15 -7.40 33.48 51.53
CA ALA A 15 -6.33 32.56 52.00
C ALA A 15 -6.49 31.14 51.43
N GLY A 16 -5.41 30.66 50.80
CA GLY A 16 -5.25 29.28 50.31
C GLY A 16 -5.91 29.07 48.95
N ILE A 17 -5.33 28.38 47.96
CA ILE A 17 -4.34 27.32 47.98
C ILE A 17 -3.56 27.44 46.67
N ALA A 18 -2.24 27.41 46.75
CA ALA A 18 -1.39 27.13 45.59
C ALA A 18 -1.62 25.67 45.19
N LEU A 19 -2.45 25.42 44.18
CA LEU A 19 -2.48 24.14 43.47
C LEU A 19 -1.56 24.29 42.27
N GLY A 20 -0.35 23.75 42.41
CA GLY A 20 0.53 23.50 41.29
C GLY A 20 -0.19 22.57 40.32
N THR A 21 -0.58 23.11 39.17
CA THR A 21 -0.88 22.28 38.01
C THR A 21 0.45 21.78 37.49
N THR A 22 0.86 20.60 37.96
CA THR A 22 1.78 19.75 37.19
C THR A 22 1.10 19.49 35.86
N ALA A 23 1.42 20.30 34.86
CA ALA A 23 1.22 19.91 33.47
C ALA A 23 2.14 18.71 33.26
N THR A 24 1.63 17.51 33.51
CA THR A 24 2.17 16.33 32.87
C THR A 24 1.98 16.60 31.39
N ALA A 25 3.05 17.01 30.72
CA ALA A 25 3.19 16.81 29.30
C ALA A 25 3.06 15.30 29.12
N GLY A 26 1.82 14.83 28.95
CA GLY A 26 1.58 13.53 28.38
C GLY A 26 2.22 13.61 27.02
N CYS A 27 3.38 12.97 26.88
CA CYS A 27 3.84 12.55 25.58
C CYS A 27 2.62 11.92 24.93
N LEU A 28 2.13 12.54 23.86
CA LEU A 28 1.31 11.84 22.90
C LEU A 28 2.22 10.76 22.35
N ASP A 29 2.30 9.63 23.04
CA ASP A 29 2.49 8.35 22.39
C ASP A 29 1.23 8.19 21.54
N VAL A 30 1.22 8.88 20.40
CA VAL A 30 0.62 8.35 19.20
C VAL A 30 1.17 6.94 19.16
N ALA A 31 0.29 5.95 19.28
CA ALA A 31 0.59 4.60 18.88
C ALA A 31 0.96 4.68 17.39
N ALA A 32 2.19 5.08 17.09
CA ALA A 32 2.86 4.67 15.89
C ALA A 32 2.86 3.16 16.05
N GLY A 33 2.02 2.48 15.26
CA GLY A 33 2.10 1.03 15.16
C GLY A 33 3.55 0.65 14.96
N ASP A 34 3.95 -0.51 15.48
CA ASP A 34 5.28 -1.04 15.22
C ASP A 34 5.49 -0.94 13.70
N GLY A 35 6.45 -0.10 13.28
CA GLY A 35 6.66 0.23 11.87
C GLY A 35 7.06 -1.02 11.06
N PRO A 36 7.57 -0.87 9.83
CA PRO A 36 8.05 -2.01 9.06
C PRO A 36 9.11 -2.80 9.86
N GLN A 37 8.84 -4.07 10.15
CA GLN A 37 9.71 -4.93 10.96
C GLN A 37 10.70 -5.76 10.12
N GLY A 38 10.60 -5.67 8.79
CA GLY A 38 11.44 -6.37 7.84
C GLY A 38 12.83 -5.75 7.64
N PRO A 39 13.65 -6.36 6.78
CA PRO A 39 14.98 -5.84 6.45
C PRO A 39 14.89 -4.47 5.75
N GLU A 40 15.66 -3.49 6.23
CA GLU A 40 15.70 -2.14 5.66
C GLU A 40 16.47 -2.08 4.32
N GLY A 41 16.11 -1.11 3.47
CA GLY A 41 16.83 -0.80 2.24
C GLY A 41 16.70 -1.86 1.14
N THR A 42 17.80 -2.26 0.51
CA THR A 42 17.79 -3.34 -0.50
C THR A 42 18.43 -4.59 0.10
N PRO A 43 17.67 -5.52 0.67
CA PRO A 43 18.25 -6.76 1.17
C PRO A 43 18.81 -7.60 0.02
N GLU A 44 19.77 -8.48 0.29
CA GLU A 44 20.30 -9.39 -0.74
C GLU A 44 19.19 -10.28 -1.31
N THR A 45 18.32 -10.79 -0.44
CA THR A 45 17.17 -11.65 -0.80
C THR A 45 16.05 -11.54 0.25
N LEU A 46 14.92 -12.21 0.02
CA LEU A 46 13.79 -12.30 0.96
C LEU A 46 13.76 -13.70 1.61
N SER A 47 14.50 -13.85 2.71
CA SER A 47 14.58 -15.12 3.44
C SER A 47 13.38 -15.32 4.37
N CYS A 48 12.86 -16.54 4.39
CA CYS A 48 11.76 -16.95 5.26
C CYS A 48 12.21 -18.00 6.28
N PRO A 49 11.95 -17.80 7.59
CA PRO A 49 12.26 -18.82 8.59
C PRO A 49 11.42 -20.09 8.45
N ASP A 50 10.20 -19.96 7.91
CA ASP A 50 9.34 -21.09 7.62
C ASP A 50 9.76 -21.74 6.30
N GLU A 51 10.26 -22.97 6.38
CA GLU A 51 10.68 -23.76 5.22
C GLU A 51 9.49 -24.22 4.35
N ALA A 52 8.25 -24.18 4.87
CA ALA A 52 7.03 -24.43 4.10
C ALA A 52 6.58 -23.21 3.28
N PHE A 53 7.20 -22.04 3.50
CA PHE A 53 6.86 -20.84 2.73
C PHE A 53 7.37 -20.94 1.29
N VAL A 54 6.44 -20.92 0.33
CA VAL A 54 6.73 -20.88 -1.10
C VAL A 54 6.29 -19.55 -1.68
N ARG A 55 7.26 -18.69 -1.98
CA ARG A 55 7.03 -17.37 -2.58
C ARG A 55 6.36 -17.49 -3.95
N ILE A 56 5.46 -16.56 -4.26
CA ILE A 56 4.87 -16.44 -5.58
C ILE A 56 5.96 -16.03 -6.57
N GLU A 57 6.18 -16.85 -7.60
CA GLU A 57 7.00 -16.47 -8.73
C GLU A 57 6.24 -15.50 -9.63
N ALA A 58 6.94 -14.49 -10.16
CA ALA A 58 6.34 -13.52 -11.05
C ALA A 58 5.76 -14.27 -12.28
N PRO A 59 4.45 -14.13 -12.57
CA PRO A 59 3.79 -14.88 -13.64
C PRO A 59 4.06 -14.31 -15.05
N PHE A 60 5.16 -13.59 -15.20
CA PHE A 60 5.56 -12.86 -16.40
C PHE A 60 7.09 -12.87 -16.51
N ASP A 61 7.57 -12.79 -17.74
CA ASP A 61 8.98 -12.61 -18.06
C ASP A 61 9.21 -11.21 -18.63
N GLY A 62 10.44 -10.70 -18.53
CA GLY A 62 10.85 -9.44 -19.14
C GLY A 62 10.73 -8.21 -18.25
N SER A 63 10.88 -7.04 -18.86
CA SER A 63 10.85 -5.74 -18.16
C SER A 63 9.42 -5.32 -17.83
N VAL A 64 9.29 -4.57 -16.73
CA VAL A 64 8.04 -3.90 -16.35
C VAL A 64 8.10 -2.48 -16.89
N GLU A 65 7.10 -2.08 -17.66
CA GLU A 65 6.98 -0.72 -18.18
C GLU A 65 6.56 0.26 -17.08
N PRO A 66 7.17 1.46 -17.03
CA PRO A 66 6.85 2.43 -16.00
C PRO A 66 5.57 3.17 -16.34
N ARG A 67 4.52 3.00 -15.54
CA ARG A 67 3.25 3.76 -15.57
C ARG A 67 2.41 3.70 -16.83
N THR A 68 2.97 3.57 -18.02
CA THR A 68 2.22 3.61 -19.27
C THR A 68 2.69 2.50 -20.17
N VAL A 69 1.74 1.83 -20.82
CA VAL A 69 2.02 0.77 -21.78
C VAL A 69 1.00 0.80 -22.91
N GLU A 70 1.45 0.50 -24.12
CA GLU A 70 0.59 0.32 -25.28
C GLU A 70 0.38 -1.18 -25.54
N THR A 71 -0.87 -1.57 -25.77
CA THR A 71 -1.17 -2.95 -26.18
C THR A 71 -0.71 -3.20 -27.62
N ALA A 72 -0.16 -4.38 -27.86
CA ALA A 72 0.04 -4.87 -29.21
C ALA A 72 -1.27 -5.50 -29.71
N GLY A 73 -1.59 -5.34 -31.01
CA GLY A 73 -2.79 -5.95 -31.57
C GLY A 73 -3.41 -5.16 -32.71
N GLY A 74 -4.60 -5.61 -33.16
CA GLY A 74 -5.32 -5.01 -34.29
C GLY A 74 -5.79 -3.58 -34.02
N GLU A 75 -6.25 -3.30 -32.80
CA GLU A 75 -6.58 -1.95 -32.33
C GLU A 75 -5.79 -1.70 -31.03
N ALA A 76 -4.60 -1.10 -31.17
CA ALA A 76 -3.76 -0.77 -30.04
C ALA A 76 -4.45 0.28 -29.14
N THR A 77 -4.27 0.16 -27.83
CA THR A 77 -4.73 1.15 -26.86
C THR A 77 -3.67 1.41 -25.80
N THR A 78 -3.76 2.56 -25.14
CA THR A 78 -2.84 2.95 -24.08
C THR A 78 -3.48 2.73 -22.72
N LEU A 79 -2.75 2.05 -21.84
CA LEU A 79 -3.11 1.90 -20.42
C LEU A 79 -2.15 2.72 -19.56
N GLU A 80 -2.70 3.42 -18.58
CA GLU A 80 -1.97 4.27 -17.64
C GLU A 80 -2.24 3.85 -16.20
N LEU A 81 -1.19 3.46 -15.48
CA LEU A 81 -1.17 3.16 -14.05
C LEU A 81 -0.68 4.39 -13.26
N SER A 82 -1.57 4.91 -12.42
CA SER A 82 -1.31 6.04 -11.53
C SER A 82 -1.23 5.59 -10.08
N ALA A 83 -0.40 6.27 -9.29
CA ALA A 83 -0.31 6.14 -7.83
C ALA A 83 -0.39 7.53 -7.20
N GLU A 84 -0.93 7.64 -5.98
CA GLU A 84 -1.03 8.93 -5.27
C GLU A 84 0.33 9.48 -4.81
N GLY A 85 1.29 8.60 -4.55
CA GLY A 85 2.62 8.96 -4.07
C GLY A 85 3.74 8.13 -4.68
N THR A 86 4.97 8.51 -4.33
CA THR A 86 6.19 7.72 -4.59
C THR A 86 6.86 7.29 -3.30
N ALA A 87 6.24 7.58 -2.15
CA ALA A 87 6.68 7.17 -0.83
C ALA A 87 5.44 6.99 0.03
N GLU A 88 5.31 5.83 0.65
CA GLU A 88 4.15 5.43 1.43
C GLU A 88 4.58 5.00 2.83
N THR A 89 3.78 5.34 3.83
CA THR A 89 4.07 4.96 5.21
C THR A 89 3.50 3.58 5.49
N TYR A 90 4.24 2.72 6.20
CA TYR A 90 3.71 1.46 6.72
C TYR A 90 2.39 1.68 7.46
N GLY A 91 1.42 0.78 7.27
CA GLY A 91 0.08 0.94 7.82
C GLY A 91 -0.83 1.91 7.08
N GLN A 92 -0.37 2.56 6.01
CA GLN A 92 -1.21 3.40 5.15
C GLN A 92 -1.59 2.69 3.86
N SER A 93 -2.68 3.15 3.23
CA SER A 93 -3.14 2.60 1.96
C SER A 93 -2.36 3.18 0.78
N LEU A 94 -1.71 2.32 -0.01
CA LEU A 94 -1.29 2.66 -1.36
C LEU A 94 -2.51 2.68 -2.29
N ARG A 95 -2.82 3.84 -2.87
CA ARG A 95 -3.93 3.98 -3.84
C ARG A 95 -3.42 4.00 -5.27
N LEU A 96 -4.02 3.15 -6.09
CA LEU A 96 -3.61 2.90 -7.46
C LEU A 96 -4.81 2.90 -8.38
N VAL A 97 -4.64 3.43 -9.59
CA VAL A 97 -5.65 3.35 -10.65
C VAL A 97 -4.98 2.99 -11.96
N LEU A 98 -5.37 1.86 -12.55
CA LEU A 98 -5.07 1.53 -13.93
C LEU A 98 -6.25 1.96 -14.79
N ARG A 99 -6.02 2.83 -15.77
CA ARG A 99 -7.05 3.36 -16.65
C ARG A 99 -6.70 3.09 -18.10
N ASN A 100 -7.70 2.71 -18.89
CA ASN A 100 -7.58 2.74 -20.35
C ASN A 100 -7.82 4.17 -20.87
N THR A 101 -6.77 4.80 -21.37
CA THR A 101 -6.80 6.18 -21.88
C THR A 101 -6.94 6.27 -23.39
N GLY A 102 -6.93 5.13 -24.10
CA GLY A 102 -7.12 5.09 -25.55
C GLY A 102 -8.58 4.88 -25.95
N GLU A 103 -8.77 4.58 -27.23
CA GLU A 103 -10.10 4.47 -27.87
C GLU A 103 -10.53 3.02 -28.13
N ALA A 104 -9.64 2.05 -27.93
CA ALA A 104 -9.92 0.63 -28.09
C ALA A 104 -9.90 -0.10 -26.74
N SER A 105 -10.51 -1.29 -26.69
CA SER A 105 -10.54 -2.11 -25.48
C SER A 105 -9.26 -2.93 -25.31
N ALA A 106 -8.82 -3.15 -24.07
CA ALA A 106 -7.68 -4.01 -23.74
C ALA A 106 -8.17 -5.31 -23.08
N ALA A 107 -7.72 -6.46 -23.58
CA ALA A 107 -7.92 -7.74 -22.89
C ALA A 107 -7.03 -7.85 -21.65
N THR A 108 -7.59 -8.31 -20.54
CA THR A 108 -6.92 -8.38 -19.25
C THR A 108 -7.17 -9.71 -18.52
N ARG A 109 -6.46 -9.93 -17.41
CA ARG A 109 -6.60 -11.11 -16.53
C ARG A 109 -7.34 -10.81 -15.21
N GLY A 110 -8.20 -9.78 -15.22
CA GLY A 110 -8.94 -9.30 -14.06
C GLY A 110 -8.11 -8.40 -13.14
N GLU A 111 -8.74 -7.85 -12.11
CA GLU A 111 -8.13 -6.86 -11.20
C GLU A 111 -7.11 -7.45 -10.23
N HIS A 112 -7.18 -8.76 -9.95
CA HIS A 112 -6.27 -9.45 -9.02
C HIS A 112 -4.97 -9.94 -9.68
N ALA A 113 -4.78 -9.66 -10.98
CA ALA A 113 -3.57 -10.01 -11.73
C ALA A 113 -2.41 -9.02 -11.46
N TYR A 114 -2.04 -8.85 -10.18
CA TYR A 114 -0.96 -7.97 -9.76
C TYR A 114 0.03 -8.62 -8.78
N SER A 115 1.21 -8.03 -8.72
CA SER A 115 2.28 -8.35 -7.78
C SER A 115 2.66 -7.15 -6.93
N ILE A 116 2.95 -7.39 -5.65
CA ILE A 116 3.59 -6.41 -4.76
C ILE A 116 5.00 -6.93 -4.54
N GLN A 117 6.00 -6.18 -5.00
CA GLN A 117 7.37 -6.65 -5.05
C GLN A 117 8.30 -5.75 -4.27
N ARG A 118 9.33 -6.36 -3.68
CA ARG A 118 10.43 -5.69 -3.00
C ARG A 118 11.70 -5.84 -3.83
N ARG A 119 12.46 -4.74 -3.95
CA ARG A 119 13.78 -4.76 -4.55
C ARG A 119 14.76 -5.48 -3.63
N THR A 120 15.56 -6.35 -4.21
CA THR A 120 16.64 -7.10 -3.58
C THR A 120 17.93 -7.01 -4.41
N GLY A 121 19.02 -7.58 -3.90
CA GLY A 121 20.27 -7.75 -4.65
C GLY A 121 20.10 -8.64 -5.88
N GLU A 122 19.14 -9.57 -5.84
CA GLU A 122 18.83 -10.52 -6.93
C GLU A 122 17.79 -10.01 -7.93
N GLY A 123 17.16 -8.85 -7.67
CA GLY A 123 16.14 -8.27 -8.53
C GLY A 123 14.88 -7.88 -7.79
N TRP A 124 13.72 -8.16 -8.36
CA TRP A 124 12.42 -7.88 -7.72
C TRP A 124 11.72 -9.18 -7.37
N LEU A 125 11.34 -9.34 -6.12
CA LEU A 125 10.66 -10.53 -5.61
C LEU A 125 9.30 -10.15 -5.05
N ASP A 126 8.26 -10.96 -5.30
CA ASP A 126 6.95 -10.78 -4.66
C ASP A 126 7.10 -10.97 -3.14
N VAL A 127 6.42 -10.13 -2.36
CA VAL A 127 6.47 -10.23 -0.89
C VAL A 127 5.58 -11.36 -0.36
N ARG A 128 4.67 -11.88 -1.20
CA ARG A 128 3.68 -12.89 -0.84
C ARG A 128 4.11 -14.30 -1.23
N GLY A 129 3.59 -15.27 -0.50
CA GLY A 129 3.76 -16.70 -0.75
C GLY A 129 2.68 -17.53 -0.09
N SER A 130 2.71 -18.83 -0.34
CA SER A 130 1.90 -19.82 0.36
C SER A 130 2.66 -20.39 1.54
N THR A 131 1.97 -20.79 2.61
CA THR A 131 2.54 -21.51 3.76
C THR A 131 2.30 -23.02 3.70
N THR A 132 1.73 -23.54 2.61
CA THR A 132 1.38 -24.97 2.48
C THR A 132 2.51 -25.85 1.95
N GLY A 133 3.66 -25.28 1.59
CA GLY A 133 4.73 -25.97 0.86
C GLY A 133 4.50 -26.08 -0.65
N GLU A 134 3.40 -25.54 -1.17
CA GLU A 134 3.07 -25.51 -2.61
C GLU A 134 2.94 -24.06 -3.09
N ALA A 135 3.37 -23.78 -4.32
CA ALA A 135 3.27 -22.44 -4.88
C ALA A 135 1.80 -22.01 -5.07
N ALA A 136 1.43 -20.86 -4.52
CA ALA A 136 0.12 -20.26 -4.79
C ALA A 136 0.05 -19.72 -6.22
N THR A 137 -1.10 -19.89 -6.87
CA THR A 137 -1.38 -19.30 -8.18
C THR A 137 -2.42 -18.20 -8.05
N LEU A 138 -2.07 -16.99 -8.48
CA LEU A 138 -2.98 -15.86 -8.51
C LEU A 138 -4.10 -16.07 -9.56
N PRO A 139 -5.32 -15.58 -9.31
CA PRO A 139 -6.42 -15.65 -10.28
C PRO A 139 -6.03 -15.08 -11.64
N ARG A 140 -6.55 -15.72 -12.70
CA ARG A 140 -6.41 -15.27 -14.09
C ARG A 140 -7.78 -15.36 -14.74
N GLU A 141 -8.52 -14.27 -14.67
CA GLU A 141 -9.90 -14.20 -15.16
C GLU A 141 -9.93 -13.45 -16.48
N ASP A 142 -10.59 -13.97 -17.50
CA ASP A 142 -10.73 -13.23 -18.75
C ASP A 142 -11.63 -12.02 -18.52
N ASP A 143 -11.07 -10.82 -18.66
CA ASP A 143 -11.78 -9.56 -18.48
C ASP A 143 -11.31 -8.52 -19.52
N THR A 144 -11.98 -7.37 -19.61
CA THR A 144 -11.71 -6.33 -20.60
C THR A 144 -11.84 -4.94 -20.00
N LEU A 145 -10.81 -4.11 -20.20
CA LEU A 145 -10.88 -2.67 -19.92
C LEU A 145 -11.27 -1.92 -21.19
N GLY A 146 -12.50 -1.43 -21.26
CA GLY A 146 -12.95 -0.55 -22.33
C GLY A 146 -12.39 0.88 -22.22
N PRO A 147 -12.60 1.74 -23.24
CA PRO A 147 -12.15 3.12 -23.22
C PRO A 147 -12.69 3.89 -22.00
N GLY A 148 -11.80 4.43 -21.17
CA GLY A 148 -12.14 5.15 -19.94
C GLY A 148 -12.42 4.26 -18.72
N ASP A 149 -12.50 2.94 -18.87
CA ASP A 149 -12.67 2.02 -17.74
C ASP A 149 -11.41 1.96 -16.88
N THR A 150 -11.59 1.54 -15.63
CA THR A 150 -10.52 1.52 -14.64
C THR A 150 -10.55 0.29 -13.74
N TYR A 151 -9.37 -0.19 -13.34
CA TYR A 151 -9.18 -0.92 -12.09
C TYR A 151 -8.64 0.01 -11.02
N SER A 152 -9.15 -0.11 -9.80
CA SER A 152 -8.75 0.73 -8.67
C SER A 152 -8.40 -0.14 -7.48
N TRP A 153 -7.23 0.09 -6.90
CA TRP A 153 -6.79 -0.62 -5.69
C TRP A 153 -6.55 0.37 -4.56
N ALA A 154 -6.89 -0.05 -3.35
CA ALA A 154 -6.48 0.58 -2.10
C ALA A 154 -5.89 -0.55 -1.24
N ILE A 155 -4.56 -0.62 -1.19
CA ILE A 155 -3.84 -1.71 -0.53
C ILE A 155 -3.20 -1.16 0.73
N ASP A 156 -3.68 -1.60 1.90
CA ASP A 156 -3.05 -1.26 3.16
C ASP A 156 -1.68 -1.93 3.26
N LEU A 157 -0.63 -1.14 3.50
CA LEU A 157 0.76 -1.60 3.53
C LEU A 157 1.08 -2.22 4.89
N GLU A 158 0.39 -3.32 5.19
CA GLU A 158 0.55 -4.19 6.34
C GLU A 158 0.46 -5.65 5.88
N GLU A 159 1.13 -6.55 6.59
CA GLU A 159 1.25 -7.96 6.20
C GLU A 159 -0.11 -8.64 6.05
N SER A 160 -1.00 -8.46 7.04
CA SER A 160 -2.33 -9.08 7.03
C SER A 160 -3.20 -8.60 5.89
N ALA A 161 -3.23 -7.29 5.63
CA ALA A 161 -4.00 -6.74 4.53
C ALA A 161 -3.47 -7.17 3.16
N ILE A 162 -2.14 -7.25 3.00
CA ILE A 162 -1.51 -7.74 1.77
C ILE A 162 -1.77 -9.24 1.56
N ALA A 163 -1.74 -10.03 2.63
CA ALA A 163 -2.05 -11.46 2.60
C ALA A 163 -3.49 -11.73 2.17
N ASP A 164 -4.45 -10.95 2.71
CA ASP A 164 -5.87 -11.12 2.45
C ASP A 164 -6.37 -10.42 1.16
N ALA A 165 -5.48 -9.71 0.44
CA ALA A 165 -5.89 -8.84 -0.67
C ALA A 165 -6.43 -9.58 -1.91
N VAL A 166 -6.23 -10.90 -2.00
CA VAL A 166 -6.68 -11.73 -3.13
C VAL A 166 -7.74 -12.71 -2.64
N PRO A 167 -9.00 -12.61 -3.12
CA PRO A 167 -10.07 -13.51 -2.71
C PRO A 167 -9.74 -14.99 -2.94
N ASP A 168 -10.23 -15.84 -2.03
CA ASP A 168 -10.10 -17.30 -2.09
C ASP A 168 -8.65 -17.80 -2.22
N ARG A 169 -7.67 -17.02 -1.75
CA ARG A 169 -6.26 -17.41 -1.69
C ARG A 169 -5.73 -17.28 -0.28
N GLU A 170 -5.13 -18.36 0.20
CA GLU A 170 -4.41 -18.38 1.47
C GLU A 170 -2.96 -17.98 1.18
N LEU A 171 -2.66 -16.70 1.38
CA LEU A 171 -1.31 -16.15 1.22
C LEU A 171 -0.78 -15.66 2.56
N ASP A 172 0.52 -15.48 2.64
CA ASP A 172 1.21 -14.82 3.75
C ASP A 172 2.32 -13.91 3.18
N VAL A 173 2.79 -12.96 3.99
CA VAL A 173 3.89 -12.05 3.66
C VAL A 173 5.13 -12.46 4.43
N CYS A 174 6.21 -12.76 3.71
CA CYS A 174 7.45 -13.16 4.34
C CYS A 174 8.70 -12.75 3.55
N PRO A 175 9.74 -12.20 4.20
CA PRO A 175 9.76 -11.73 5.60
C PRO A 175 8.74 -10.58 5.81
N PRO A 176 8.52 -10.09 7.04
CA PRO A 176 7.75 -8.87 7.27
C PRO A 176 8.22 -7.72 6.36
N LEU A 177 7.34 -6.76 6.09
CA LEU A 177 7.68 -5.61 5.25
C LEU A 177 8.78 -4.78 5.94
N GLY A 178 9.85 -4.50 5.21
CA GLY A 178 10.93 -3.61 5.67
C GLY A 178 10.82 -2.23 5.01
N SER A 179 11.38 -1.18 5.60
CA SER A 179 11.48 0.12 4.91
C SER A 179 12.37 -0.01 3.67
N GLY A 180 12.02 0.62 2.54
CA GLY A 180 12.78 0.46 1.30
C GLY A 180 11.96 0.47 0.01
N PRO A 181 12.62 0.29 -1.14
CA PRO A 181 12.01 0.33 -2.46
C PRO A 181 11.09 -0.87 -2.73
N HIS A 182 9.83 -0.57 -2.97
CA HIS A 182 8.80 -1.51 -3.39
C HIS A 182 8.24 -1.11 -4.75
N ARG A 183 7.48 -2.01 -5.36
CA ARG A 183 6.67 -1.69 -6.53
C ARG A 183 5.39 -2.49 -6.56
N PHE A 184 4.36 -1.86 -7.12
CA PHE A 184 3.18 -2.55 -7.59
C PHE A 184 3.34 -2.83 -9.08
N VAL A 185 3.01 -4.05 -9.52
CA VAL A 185 3.06 -4.47 -10.92
C VAL A 185 1.74 -5.09 -11.31
N TYR A 186 1.06 -4.50 -12.29
CA TYR A 186 -0.06 -5.13 -12.95
C TYR A 186 0.45 -5.91 -14.17
N TRP A 187 0.33 -7.24 -14.12
CA TRP A 187 0.80 -8.16 -15.17
C TRP A 187 -0.33 -8.76 -15.98
N GLY A 188 -1.58 -8.40 -15.67
CA GLY A 188 -2.76 -8.97 -16.31
C GLY A 188 -3.02 -8.54 -17.76
N ILE A 189 -2.21 -7.68 -18.37
CA ILE A 189 -2.44 -7.22 -19.75
C ILE A 189 -2.04 -8.34 -20.71
N VAL A 190 -2.97 -8.79 -21.57
CA VAL A 190 -2.75 -10.00 -22.38
C VAL A 190 -1.72 -9.81 -23.49
N ASP A 191 -1.77 -8.68 -24.19
CA ASP A 191 -0.93 -8.40 -25.36
C ASP A 191 0.03 -7.22 -25.12
N ALA A 192 0.50 -7.03 -23.89
CA ALA A 192 1.47 -6.00 -23.57
C ALA A 192 2.39 -6.44 -22.43
N PRO A 193 3.58 -5.83 -22.28
CA PRO A 193 4.38 -5.98 -21.07
C PRO A 193 3.61 -5.57 -19.81
N PRO A 194 3.97 -6.10 -18.63
CA PRO A 194 3.44 -5.63 -17.36
C PRO A 194 3.73 -4.14 -17.16
N VAL A 195 2.84 -3.44 -16.46
CA VAL A 195 3.01 -2.03 -16.08
C VAL A 195 3.15 -1.91 -14.57
N GLY A 196 4.04 -1.05 -14.10
CA GLY A 196 4.30 -0.91 -12.67
C GLY A 196 4.62 0.51 -12.22
N VAL A 197 4.53 0.68 -10.90
CA VAL A 197 4.91 1.90 -10.19
C VAL A 197 5.77 1.53 -8.99
N GLU A 198 6.92 2.18 -8.90
CA GLU A 198 7.81 2.07 -7.75
C GLU A 198 7.43 3.09 -6.68
N PHE A 199 7.56 2.71 -5.42
CA PHE A 199 7.36 3.57 -4.27
C PHE A 199 8.33 3.17 -3.14
N GLU A 200 8.69 4.13 -2.31
CA GLU A 200 9.49 3.89 -1.10
C GLU A 200 8.56 3.60 0.08
N LEU A 201 8.70 2.44 0.73
CA LEU A 201 8.03 2.20 2.02
C LEU A 201 8.85 2.84 3.14
N VAL A 202 8.23 3.70 3.92
CA VAL A 202 8.84 4.40 5.06
C VAL A 202 8.04 4.17 6.34
N GLY A 203 8.62 4.54 7.47
CA GLY A 203 8.03 4.31 8.80
C GLY A 203 9.07 3.70 9.71
#